data_AF-A0AAP0ENF4-F1
#
_entry.id   AF-A0AAP0ENF4-F1
#
_cell.length_a   1.000
_cell.length_b   1.000
_cell.length_c   1.000
_cell.angle_alpha   90.00
_cell.angle_beta   90.00
_cell.angle_gamma   90.00
#
_symmetry.space_group_name_H-M   'P 1'
#
loop_
_entity.id
_entity.type
_entity.pdbx_description
1 polymer ?
#
loop_
_entity_poly.entity_id
_entity_poly.type
_entity_poly.pdbx_seq_one_letter_code
_entity_poly.pdbx_strand_id
1 'polypeptide(L)'
;MHPNQNPTSNSFPTPQSLSNWLKSRLPSTSLAAWGAQPGTKNVHNLWLELSQGETTLIDSTPPIRTVNVVTVTIISPDGLNLIETRQELSDGSFRDRGRPLSEKMKPGETVENAVMRAVREELGLQGIDGVNGVRIVPGSYMKRVEERASASYPGLPASYVLHSVDAWVEGLPHEGEFWTEEEGEEYRGCDEAARVADEAVFVKKHYWKWIAADDHAPH
;
A
#
# COMPACT_ATOMS: atom_id res chain seq x y z
N MET A 1 30.06 -16.34 13.10
CA MET A 1 29.25 -15.42 12.28
C MET A 1 28.36 -16.28 11.41
N HIS A 2 27.08 -16.41 11.76
CA HIS A 2 26.14 -17.14 10.91
C HIS A 2 25.79 -16.23 9.72
N PRO A 3 25.72 -16.74 8.49
CA PRO A 3 25.21 -15.95 7.37
C PRO A 3 23.77 -15.56 7.70
N ASN A 4 23.48 -14.25 7.71
CA ASN A 4 22.13 -13.72 7.92
C ASN A 4 21.23 -14.27 6.80
N GLN A 5 20.44 -15.28 7.10
CA GLN A 5 19.40 -15.74 6.20
C GLN A 5 18.24 -14.74 6.30
N ASN A 6 17.88 -14.14 5.18
CA ASN A 6 16.71 -13.27 5.13
C ASN A 6 15.47 -14.05 5.60
N PRO A 7 14.62 -13.45 6.46
CA PRO A 7 13.34 -14.05 6.83
C PRO A 7 12.55 -14.42 5.57
N THR A 8 12.08 -15.66 5.52
CA THR A 8 11.12 -16.14 4.52
C THR A 8 9.70 -15.94 5.06
N SER A 9 8.68 -16.14 4.22
CA SER A 9 7.26 -16.02 4.62
C SER A 9 6.91 -16.85 5.86
N ASN A 10 7.62 -17.97 6.10
CA ASN A 10 7.37 -18.87 7.23
C ASN A 10 8.29 -18.62 8.44
N SER A 11 9.10 -17.56 8.42
CA SER A 11 10.04 -17.27 9.52
C SER A 11 9.36 -16.79 10.80
N PHE A 12 8.09 -16.37 10.73
CA PHE A 12 7.33 -15.87 11.86
C PHE A 12 5.97 -16.57 11.94
N PRO A 13 5.83 -17.67 12.72
CA PRO A 13 4.56 -18.38 12.82
C PRO A 13 3.46 -17.56 13.50
N THR A 14 3.82 -16.51 14.25
CA THR A 14 2.86 -15.63 14.94
C THR A 14 3.29 -14.16 14.93
N PRO A 15 2.35 -13.21 15.08
CA PRO A 15 2.66 -11.79 15.30
C PRO A 15 3.62 -11.56 16.47
N GLN A 16 3.50 -12.35 17.54
CA GLN A 16 4.39 -12.27 18.70
C GLN A 16 5.82 -12.69 18.37
N SER A 17 6.02 -13.71 17.53
CA SER A 17 7.35 -14.12 17.09
C SER A 17 8.04 -13.03 16.26
N LEU A 18 7.28 -12.34 15.39
CA LEU A 18 7.76 -11.17 14.65
C LEU A 18 8.11 -10.01 15.59
N SER A 19 7.24 -9.70 16.56
CA SER A 19 7.49 -8.66 17.56
C SER A 19 8.81 -8.90 18.32
N ASN A 20 9.04 -10.13 18.79
CA ASN A 20 10.26 -10.49 19.51
C ASN A 20 11.52 -10.31 18.66
N TRP A 21 11.45 -10.70 17.38
CA TRP A 21 12.55 -10.49 16.44
C TRP A 21 12.83 -8.99 16.21
N LEU A 22 11.79 -8.18 16.00
CA LEU A 22 11.89 -6.72 15.81
C LEU A 22 12.47 -6.00 17.03
N LYS A 23 12.08 -6.39 18.25
CA LYS A 23 12.59 -5.77 19.51
C LYS A 23 14.12 -5.81 19.63
N SER A 24 14.76 -6.82 19.03
CA SER A 24 16.23 -6.94 19.06
C SER A 24 16.94 -6.05 18.02
N ARG A 25 16.21 -5.45 17.08
CA ARG A 25 16.76 -4.77 15.89
C ARG A 25 16.25 -3.35 15.67
N LEU A 26 15.14 -2.97 16.31
CA LEU A 26 14.56 -1.63 16.25
C LEU A 26 14.64 -0.93 17.62
N PRO A 27 14.77 0.41 17.66
CA PRO A 27 14.60 1.17 18.88
C PRO A 27 13.23 0.89 19.52
N SER A 28 13.20 0.72 20.84
CA SER A 28 11.96 0.45 21.58
C SER A 28 10.91 1.54 21.39
N THR A 29 11.35 2.80 21.29
CA THR A 29 10.49 3.96 21.03
C THR A 29 9.84 3.91 19.65
N SER A 30 10.54 3.40 18.64
CA SER A 30 9.99 3.24 17.28
C SER A 30 8.92 2.16 17.24
N LEU A 31 9.20 0.98 17.80
CA LEU A 31 8.24 -0.12 17.81
C LEU A 31 7.00 0.18 18.67
N ALA A 32 7.16 0.92 19.76
CA ALA A 32 6.04 1.35 20.61
C ALA A 32 5.09 2.35 19.94
N ALA A 33 5.53 3.04 18.88
CA ALA A 33 4.69 3.95 18.12
C ALA A 33 3.67 3.23 17.21
N TRP A 34 3.94 1.97 16.84
CA TRP A 34 3.13 1.23 15.87
C TRP A 34 1.76 0.88 16.44
N GLY A 35 0.69 1.38 15.79
CA GLY A 35 -0.69 1.26 16.27
C GLY A 35 -1.04 2.17 17.46
N ALA A 36 -0.08 2.94 17.96
CA ALA A 36 -0.30 3.93 19.03
C ALA A 36 -0.30 5.36 18.50
N GLN A 37 0.50 5.64 17.46
CA GLN A 37 0.49 6.93 16.77
C GLN A 37 -0.51 6.92 15.60
N PRO A 38 -1.27 8.01 15.41
CA PRO A 38 -2.20 8.15 14.28
C PRO A 38 -1.54 7.86 12.93
N GLY A 39 -2.23 7.13 12.06
CA GLY A 39 -1.73 6.82 10.71
C GLY A 39 -0.71 5.69 10.61
N THR A 40 -0.31 5.08 11.74
CA THR A 40 0.65 3.95 11.76
C THR A 40 -0.08 2.60 11.71
N LYS A 41 0.56 1.62 11.06
CA LYS A 41 0.15 0.22 11.13
C LYS A 41 0.80 -0.45 12.35
N ASN A 42 0.27 -1.60 12.77
CA ASN A 42 0.79 -2.34 13.92
C ASN A 42 1.54 -3.63 13.51
N VAL A 43 2.04 -4.38 14.49
CA VAL A 43 2.79 -5.62 14.22
C VAL A 43 1.92 -6.68 13.54
N HIS A 44 0.61 -6.73 13.82
CA HIS A 44 -0.33 -7.64 13.17
C HIS A 44 -0.41 -7.35 11.67
N ASN A 45 -0.52 -6.08 11.28
CA ASN A 45 -0.45 -5.70 9.87
C ASN A 45 0.83 -6.20 9.20
N LEU A 46 2.01 -5.96 9.79
CA LEU A 46 3.28 -6.37 9.16
C LEU A 46 3.38 -7.89 9.06
N TRP A 47 2.89 -8.61 10.07
CA TRP A 47 2.85 -10.06 10.05
C TRP A 47 1.94 -10.59 8.93
N LEU A 48 0.78 -9.98 8.72
CA LEU A 48 -0.13 -10.31 7.61
C LEU A 48 0.53 -10.04 6.25
N GLU A 49 1.17 -8.89 6.07
CA GLU A 49 1.89 -8.55 4.83
C GLU A 49 3.01 -9.57 4.51
N LEU A 50 3.70 -10.08 5.54
CA LEU A 50 4.74 -11.11 5.39
C LEU A 50 4.15 -12.49 5.11
N SER A 51 3.08 -12.88 5.80
CA SER A 51 2.47 -14.21 5.65
C SER A 51 1.78 -14.37 4.29
N GLN A 52 1.25 -13.26 3.75
CA GLN A 52 0.68 -13.20 2.40
C GLN A 52 1.73 -12.94 1.32
N GLY A 53 3.00 -12.71 1.68
CA GLY A 53 4.10 -12.49 0.74
C GLY A 53 4.09 -11.12 0.03
N GLU A 54 3.24 -10.19 0.45
CA GLU A 54 3.17 -8.82 -0.07
C GLU A 54 4.42 -7.99 0.29
N THR A 55 5.13 -8.44 1.32
CA THR A 55 6.34 -7.80 1.83
C THR A 55 7.40 -8.83 2.16
N THR A 56 8.66 -8.43 2.06
CA THR A 56 9.81 -9.22 2.56
C THR A 56 10.66 -8.36 3.49
N LEU A 57 11.45 -9.01 4.34
CA LEU A 57 12.42 -8.36 5.22
C LEU A 57 13.83 -8.80 4.85
N ILE A 58 14.74 -7.83 4.77
CA ILE A 58 16.17 -8.07 4.68
C ILE A 58 16.73 -7.99 6.10
N ASP A 59 17.39 -9.07 6.56
CA ASP A 59 17.96 -9.10 7.91
C ASP A 59 19.19 -8.19 7.99
N SER A 60 18.93 -6.96 8.44
CA SER A 60 19.87 -5.87 8.67
C SER A 60 19.49 -5.17 9.98
N THR A 61 20.26 -4.16 10.39
CA THR A 61 19.99 -3.43 11.64
C THR A 61 20.03 -1.93 11.39
N PRO A 62 18.86 -1.26 11.25
CA PRO A 62 17.51 -1.82 11.29
C PRO A 62 17.19 -2.69 10.05
N PRO A 63 16.20 -3.61 10.11
CA PRO A 63 15.77 -4.40 8.97
C PRO A 63 15.21 -3.52 7.86
N ILE A 64 15.35 -3.95 6.60
CA ILE A 64 14.76 -3.24 5.46
C ILE A 64 13.53 -4.01 4.97
N ARG A 65 12.38 -3.32 4.96
CA ARG A 65 11.12 -3.83 4.42
C ARG A 65 11.07 -3.61 2.92
N THR A 66 11.01 -4.67 2.11
CA THR A 66 10.84 -4.54 0.66
C THR A 66 9.40 -4.78 0.27
N VAL A 67 8.85 -3.88 -0.54
CA VAL A 67 7.47 -3.94 -1.03
C VAL A 67 7.42 -3.59 -2.51
N ASN A 68 6.63 -4.34 -3.28
CA ASN A 68 6.33 -4.00 -4.67
C ASN A 68 5.00 -3.25 -4.69
N VAL A 69 4.97 -2.10 -5.35
CA VAL A 69 3.81 -1.21 -5.36
C VAL A 69 3.53 -0.82 -6.81
N VAL A 70 2.28 -0.98 -7.23
CA VAL A 70 1.81 -0.40 -8.48
C VAL A 70 1.38 1.04 -8.22
N THR A 71 1.77 1.95 -9.10
CA THR A 71 1.34 3.36 -9.05
C THR A 71 0.65 3.68 -10.36
N VAL A 72 -0.57 4.18 -10.30
CA VAL A 72 -1.41 4.46 -11.48
C VAL A 72 -1.67 5.95 -11.55
N THR A 73 -1.07 6.61 -12.53
CA THR A 73 -1.42 7.99 -12.88
C THR A 73 -2.68 7.96 -13.73
N ILE A 74 -3.81 8.30 -13.13
CA ILE A 74 -5.08 8.34 -13.87
C ILE A 74 -5.22 9.73 -14.48
N ILE A 75 -5.40 9.76 -15.80
CA ILE A 75 -5.44 10.99 -16.59
C ILE A 75 -6.89 11.28 -17.00
N SER A 76 -7.36 12.49 -16.72
CA SER A 76 -8.68 12.97 -17.18
C SER A 76 -8.65 13.35 -18.66
N PRO A 77 -9.81 13.41 -19.35
CA PRO A 77 -9.88 13.93 -20.71
C PRO A 77 -9.26 15.32 -20.91
N ASP A 78 -9.26 16.15 -19.86
CA ASP A 78 -8.70 17.50 -19.84
C ASP A 78 -7.19 17.52 -19.47
N GLY A 79 -6.56 16.36 -19.30
CA GLY A 79 -5.14 16.24 -18.99
C GLY A 79 -4.80 16.47 -17.50
N LEU A 80 -5.78 16.38 -16.60
CA LEU A 80 -5.55 16.43 -15.16
C LEU A 80 -5.18 15.06 -14.61
N ASN A 81 -4.39 15.03 -13.54
CA ASN A 81 -4.02 13.81 -12.84
C ASN A 81 -4.89 13.62 -11.60
N LEU A 82 -5.39 12.40 -11.40
CA LEU A 82 -6.11 12.04 -10.18
C LEU A 82 -5.13 11.73 -9.05
N ILE A 83 -5.27 12.46 -7.95
CA ILE A 83 -4.40 12.36 -6.79
C ILE A 83 -5.18 12.01 -5.56
N GLU A 84 -4.68 11.02 -4.84
CA GLU A 84 -5.13 10.73 -3.50
C GLU A 84 -4.56 11.81 -2.58
N THR A 85 -5.42 12.61 -1.96
CA THR A 85 -5.02 13.72 -1.07
C THR A 85 -4.94 13.28 0.39
N ARG A 86 -5.79 12.32 0.81
CA ARG A 86 -5.86 11.83 2.19
C ARG A 86 -6.52 10.45 2.24
N GLN A 87 -6.25 9.72 3.31
CA GLN A 87 -6.97 8.50 3.69
C GLN A 87 -7.56 8.63 5.08
N GLU A 88 -8.75 8.05 5.28
CA GLU A 88 -9.34 7.76 6.59
C GLU A 88 -9.11 6.27 6.92
N LEU A 89 -8.56 5.99 8.10
CA LEU A 89 -8.25 4.65 8.56
C LEU A 89 -9.36 4.07 9.46
N SER A 90 -9.29 2.77 9.71
CA SER A 90 -10.29 2.04 10.51
C SER A 90 -10.38 2.48 11.97
N ASP A 91 -9.31 3.08 12.50
CA ASP A 91 -9.26 3.68 13.83
C ASP A 91 -9.78 5.14 13.86
N GLY A 92 -10.29 5.65 12.73
CA GLY A 92 -10.77 7.03 12.57
C GLY A 92 -9.64 8.07 12.43
N SER A 93 -8.38 7.63 12.47
CA SER A 93 -7.26 8.51 12.16
C SER A 93 -7.18 8.78 10.67
N PHE A 94 -6.48 9.86 10.33
CA PHE A 94 -6.25 10.23 8.94
C PHE A 94 -4.78 10.25 8.62
N ARG A 95 -4.45 10.01 7.36
CA ARG A 95 -3.08 10.13 6.86
C ARG A 95 -3.08 10.91 5.55
N ASP A 96 -2.34 12.01 5.54
CA ASP A 96 -2.19 12.83 4.34
C ASP A 96 -1.44 12.07 3.25
N ARG A 97 -1.83 12.34 2.02
CA ARG A 97 -1.25 11.79 0.80
C ARG A 97 -0.82 12.98 -0.06
N GLY A 98 -1.04 12.93 -1.36
CA GLY A 98 -0.40 13.77 -2.36
C GLY A 98 0.40 12.90 -3.31
N ARG A 99 -0.22 11.81 -3.76
CA ARG A 99 0.36 10.87 -4.73
C ARG A 99 -0.73 10.23 -5.57
N PRO A 100 -0.39 9.68 -6.75
CA PRO A 100 -1.33 8.88 -7.52
C PRO A 100 -1.78 7.64 -6.76
N LEU A 101 -2.84 6.99 -7.26
CA LEU A 101 -3.32 5.69 -6.77
C LEU A 101 -2.14 4.73 -6.63
N SER A 102 -1.94 4.16 -5.45
CA SER A 102 -0.73 3.44 -5.08
C SER A 102 -1.03 2.24 -4.21
N GLU A 103 -0.95 1.06 -4.79
CA GLU A 103 -1.39 -0.18 -4.14
C GLU A 103 -0.29 -1.24 -4.11
N LYS A 104 -0.22 -2.02 -3.03
CA LYS A 104 0.74 -3.13 -2.92
C LYS A 104 0.41 -4.21 -3.96
N MET A 105 1.42 -4.76 -4.62
CA MET A 105 1.24 -5.90 -5.52
C MET A 105 1.17 -7.21 -4.73
N LYS A 106 0.28 -8.12 -5.15
CA LYS A 106 0.20 -9.49 -4.60
C LYS A 106 1.32 -10.37 -5.19
N PRO A 107 1.74 -11.45 -4.50
CA PRO A 107 2.78 -12.33 -5.02
C PRO A 107 2.41 -12.93 -6.39
N GLY A 108 3.32 -12.82 -7.36
CA GLY A 108 3.12 -13.35 -8.72
C GLY A 108 2.10 -12.58 -9.57
N GLU A 109 1.56 -11.47 -9.07
CA GLU A 109 0.64 -10.61 -9.82
C GLU A 109 1.38 -9.84 -10.93
N THR A 110 0.79 -9.74 -12.12
CA THR A 110 1.32 -8.86 -13.18
C THR A 110 0.99 -7.41 -12.88
N VAL A 111 1.72 -6.46 -13.48
CA VAL A 111 1.45 -5.03 -13.30
C VAL A 111 0.02 -4.71 -13.73
N GLU A 112 -0.42 -5.25 -14.86
CA GLU A 112 -1.76 -5.04 -15.39
C GLU A 112 -2.84 -5.55 -14.43
N ASN A 113 -2.69 -6.75 -13.88
CA ASN A 113 -3.64 -7.30 -12.91
C ASN A 113 -3.68 -6.44 -11.63
N ALA A 114 -2.52 -5.99 -11.16
CA ALA A 114 -2.43 -5.10 -10.01
C ALA A 114 -3.13 -3.75 -10.27
N VAL A 115 -2.95 -3.14 -11.46
CA VAL A 115 -3.67 -1.92 -11.87
C VAL A 115 -5.17 -2.14 -11.82
N MET A 116 -5.66 -3.20 -12.47
CA MET A 116 -7.09 -3.49 -12.56
C MET A 116 -7.70 -3.73 -11.18
N ARG A 117 -6.96 -4.40 -10.30
CA ARG A 117 -7.38 -4.65 -8.92
C ARG A 117 -7.40 -3.35 -8.11
N ALA A 118 -6.32 -2.58 -8.13
CA ALA A 118 -6.19 -1.35 -7.36
C ALA A 118 -7.25 -0.30 -7.76
N VAL A 119 -7.52 -0.16 -9.06
CA VAL A 119 -8.61 0.70 -9.55
C VAL A 119 -9.98 0.23 -9.05
N ARG A 120 -10.23 -1.09 -9.02
CA ARG A 120 -11.52 -1.63 -8.55
C ARG A 120 -11.70 -1.45 -7.04
N GLU A 121 -10.67 -1.77 -6.26
CA GLU A 121 -10.67 -1.75 -4.80
C GLU A 121 -10.72 -0.31 -4.29
N GLU A 122 -9.78 0.56 -4.70
CA GLU A 122 -9.67 1.90 -4.13
C GLU A 122 -10.65 2.91 -4.72
N LEU A 123 -11.03 2.81 -6.01
CA LEU A 123 -11.99 3.76 -6.62
C LEU A 123 -13.45 3.30 -6.52
N GLY A 124 -13.73 2.20 -5.81
CA GLY A 124 -15.09 1.74 -5.54
C GLY A 124 -15.88 1.31 -6.79
N LEU A 125 -15.20 0.90 -7.86
CA LEU A 125 -15.83 0.54 -9.14
C LEU A 125 -16.34 -0.91 -9.19
N GLN A 126 -16.70 -1.49 -8.03
CA GLN A 126 -17.08 -2.91 -7.92
C GLN A 126 -18.36 -3.28 -8.69
N GLY A 127 -19.20 -2.30 -9.04
CA GLY A 127 -20.42 -2.49 -9.84
C GLY A 127 -20.30 -2.08 -11.31
N ILE A 128 -19.13 -1.62 -11.76
CA ILE A 128 -18.91 -1.35 -13.19
C ILE A 128 -18.55 -2.68 -13.86
N ASP A 129 -19.53 -3.26 -14.55
CA ASP A 129 -19.35 -4.42 -15.41
C ASP A 129 -18.35 -4.12 -16.52
N GLY A 130 -17.07 -4.38 -16.25
CA GLY A 130 -16.08 -4.51 -17.31
C GLY A 130 -14.67 -4.06 -16.95
N VAL A 131 -13.75 -4.96 -17.24
CA VAL A 131 -12.35 -4.69 -17.62
C VAL A 131 -12.23 -3.59 -18.69
N ASN A 132 -13.33 -3.19 -19.34
CA ASN A 132 -13.39 -2.17 -20.39
C ASN A 132 -13.23 -0.72 -19.90
N GLY A 133 -13.47 -0.43 -18.62
CA GLY A 133 -13.38 0.94 -18.10
C GLY A 133 -11.95 1.43 -17.85
N VAL A 134 -10.95 0.53 -17.84
CA VAL A 134 -9.55 0.89 -17.57
C VAL A 134 -8.71 0.63 -18.80
N ARG A 135 -8.03 1.67 -19.29
CA ARG A 135 -7.12 1.58 -20.43
C ARG A 135 -5.73 2.08 -20.03
N ILE A 136 -4.81 1.15 -19.81
CA ILE A 136 -3.39 1.45 -19.59
C ILE A 136 -2.80 2.05 -20.86
N VAL A 137 -2.06 3.16 -20.73
CA VAL A 137 -1.37 3.82 -21.84
C VAL A 137 -0.20 2.96 -22.29
N PRO A 138 -0.17 2.49 -23.56
CA PRO A 138 0.93 1.68 -24.06
C PRO A 138 2.28 2.41 -23.94
N GLY A 139 3.29 1.73 -23.41
CA GLY A 139 4.65 2.29 -23.27
C GLY A 139 4.84 3.25 -22.09
N SER A 140 3.82 3.51 -21.27
CA SER A 140 3.94 4.35 -20.06
C SER A 140 4.66 3.68 -18.89
N TYR A 141 4.83 2.35 -18.94
CA TYR A 141 5.38 1.60 -17.82
C TYR A 141 6.79 2.05 -17.45
N MET A 142 6.98 2.35 -16.17
CA MET A 142 8.27 2.67 -15.57
C MET A 142 8.48 1.87 -14.29
N LYS A 143 9.71 1.39 -14.10
CA LYS A 143 10.13 0.75 -12.85
C LYS A 143 11.20 1.59 -12.18
N ARG A 144 11.00 1.91 -10.90
CA ARG A 144 12.02 2.57 -10.07
C ARG A 144 12.09 1.95 -8.68
N VAL A 145 13.24 2.09 -8.03
CA VAL A 145 13.44 1.63 -6.65
C VAL A 145 13.78 2.84 -5.79
N GLU A 146 13.07 2.99 -4.68
CA GLU A 146 13.25 4.10 -3.75
C GLU A 146 13.36 3.59 -2.31
N GLU A 147 14.40 4.00 -1.61
CA GLU A 147 14.54 3.75 -0.18
C GLU A 147 14.08 4.97 0.61
N ARG A 148 13.11 4.78 1.51
CA ARG A 148 12.62 5.85 2.39
C ARG A 148 12.12 5.30 3.72
N ALA A 149 11.94 6.21 4.68
CA ALA A 149 11.29 5.87 5.94
C ALA A 149 9.83 5.44 5.70
N SER A 150 9.39 4.37 6.35
CA SER A 150 8.00 3.92 6.28
C SER A 150 7.12 4.76 7.20
N ALA A 151 6.17 5.51 6.63
CA ALA A 151 5.15 6.21 7.41
C ALA A 151 4.25 5.23 8.20
N SER A 152 3.99 4.04 7.65
CA SER A 152 3.20 3.01 8.33
C SER A 152 3.96 2.36 9.48
N TYR A 153 5.29 2.29 9.39
CA TYR A 153 6.15 1.60 10.35
C TYR A 153 7.34 2.48 10.74
N PRO A 154 7.15 3.51 11.58
CA PRO A 154 8.25 4.39 12.01
C PRO A 154 9.45 3.59 12.54
N GLY A 155 10.65 3.95 12.08
CA GLY A 155 11.90 3.26 12.43
C GLY A 155 12.23 2.01 11.61
N LEU A 156 11.30 1.52 10.78
CA LEU A 156 11.55 0.45 9.80
C LEU A 156 11.76 1.06 8.41
N PRO A 157 13.00 1.17 7.91
CA PRO A 157 13.23 1.65 6.55
C PRO A 157 12.61 0.69 5.53
N ALA A 158 12.20 1.24 4.39
CA ALA A 158 11.56 0.47 3.34
C ALA A 158 12.18 0.76 1.96
N SER A 159 12.39 -0.32 1.20
CA SER A 159 12.73 -0.29 -0.21
C SER A 159 11.46 -0.52 -1.01
N TYR A 160 10.99 0.52 -1.69
CA TYR A 160 9.81 0.48 -2.55
C TYR A 160 10.23 0.20 -3.98
N VAL A 161 9.80 -0.95 -4.52
CA VAL A 161 9.89 -1.23 -5.95
C VAL A 161 8.60 -0.72 -6.58
N LEU A 162 8.68 0.45 -7.20
CA LEU A 162 7.53 1.14 -7.78
C LEU A 162 7.39 0.76 -9.25
N HIS A 163 6.20 0.29 -9.60
CA HIS A 163 5.75 -0.04 -10.95
C HIS A 163 4.71 1.00 -11.37
N SER A 164 5.16 2.04 -12.07
CA SER A 164 4.31 3.17 -12.47
C SER A 164 3.75 2.96 -13.88
N VAL A 165 2.48 3.27 -14.07
CA VAL A 165 1.82 3.31 -15.39
C VAL A 165 0.87 4.50 -15.45
N ASP A 166 0.58 4.94 -16.67
CA ASP A 166 -0.51 5.89 -16.92
C ASP A 166 -1.75 5.12 -17.37
N ALA A 167 -2.93 5.57 -16.96
CA ALA A 167 -4.18 4.93 -17.34
C ALA A 167 -5.32 5.93 -17.53
N TRP A 168 -6.27 5.55 -18.39
CA TRP A 168 -7.58 6.18 -18.50
C TRP A 168 -8.59 5.32 -17.75
N VAL A 169 -9.43 5.93 -16.92
CA VAL A 169 -10.47 5.24 -16.17
C VAL A 169 -11.82 5.91 -16.42
N GLU A 170 -12.77 5.15 -16.96
CA GLU A 170 -14.13 5.59 -17.20
C GLU A 170 -14.98 5.55 -15.91
N GLY A 171 -16.02 6.36 -15.85
CA GLY A 171 -16.99 6.35 -14.74
C GLY A 171 -16.55 7.13 -13.48
N LEU A 172 -15.40 7.81 -13.52
CA LEU A 172 -14.97 8.69 -12.44
C LEU A 172 -15.66 10.07 -12.52
N PRO A 173 -15.88 10.74 -11.38
CA PRO A 173 -16.35 12.13 -11.37
C PRO A 173 -15.41 13.04 -12.18
N HIS A 174 -15.97 13.88 -13.05
CA HIS A 174 -15.18 14.73 -13.95
C HIS A 174 -14.67 16.03 -13.31
N GLU A 175 -15.27 16.47 -12.19
CA GLU A 175 -14.93 17.73 -11.53
C GLU A 175 -14.92 17.59 -10.01
N GLY A 176 -14.08 18.39 -9.37
CA GLY A 176 -14.05 18.55 -7.91
C GLY A 176 -13.29 17.46 -7.16
N GLU A 177 -13.47 17.49 -5.84
CA GLU A 177 -12.96 16.48 -4.92
C GLU A 177 -14.06 15.45 -4.65
N PHE A 178 -13.68 14.18 -4.58
CA PHE A 178 -14.59 13.09 -4.24
C PHE A 178 -13.91 12.11 -3.30
N TRP A 179 -14.68 11.18 -2.75
CA TRP A 179 -14.15 10.10 -1.93
C TRP A 179 -14.79 8.78 -2.31
N THR A 180 -14.07 7.70 -2.03
CA THR A 180 -14.50 6.32 -2.25
C THR A 180 -14.28 5.53 -0.97
N GLU A 181 -15.08 4.48 -0.78
CA GLU A 181 -14.95 3.56 0.34
C GLU A 181 -14.28 2.27 -0.13
N GLU A 182 -13.32 1.79 0.65
CA GLU A 182 -12.75 0.46 0.49
C GLU A 182 -13.55 -0.50 1.37
N GLU A 183 -14.25 -1.47 0.77
CA GLU A 183 -14.86 -2.55 1.55
C GLU A 183 -13.71 -3.37 2.13
N GLY A 184 -13.63 -3.47 3.48
CA GLY A 184 -12.49 -3.96 4.26
C GLY A 184 -12.14 -5.44 4.06
N GLU A 185 -11.87 -5.84 2.82
CA GLU A 185 -11.55 -7.19 2.39
C GLU A 185 -10.04 -7.43 2.23
N GLU A 186 -9.16 -6.45 2.55
CA GLU A 186 -7.68 -6.56 2.41
C GLU A 186 -7.13 -7.89 3.01
N TYR A 187 -7.81 -8.46 4.01
CA TYR A 187 -7.39 -9.69 4.68
C TYR A 187 -8.44 -10.82 4.78
N ARG A 188 -9.57 -10.78 4.04
CA ARG A 188 -10.52 -11.91 4.02
C ARG A 188 -9.92 -13.09 3.23
N GLY A 189 -9.67 -14.23 3.90
CA GLY A 189 -9.29 -15.48 3.22
C GLY A 189 -8.28 -16.39 3.91
N CYS A 190 -7.82 -16.08 5.12
CA CYS A 190 -6.96 -17.00 5.89
C CYS A 190 -7.55 -17.21 7.29
N ASP A 191 -7.87 -18.44 7.66
CA ASP A 191 -8.60 -18.79 8.90
C ASP A 191 -7.85 -18.38 10.19
N GLU A 192 -6.51 -18.34 10.15
CA GLU A 192 -5.68 -17.77 11.23
C GLU A 192 -5.51 -16.25 11.11
N ALA A 193 -5.51 -15.71 9.88
CA ALA A 193 -5.48 -14.28 9.63
C ALA A 193 -6.78 -13.59 10.00
N ALA A 194 -7.93 -14.27 9.97
CA ALA A 194 -9.24 -13.66 10.20
C ALA A 194 -9.35 -13.04 11.60
N ARG A 195 -8.82 -13.72 12.63
CA ARG A 195 -8.77 -13.17 14.01
C ARG A 195 -7.75 -12.05 14.17
N VAL A 196 -6.65 -12.12 13.42
CA VAL A 196 -5.56 -11.15 13.47
C VAL A 196 -5.89 -9.90 12.64
N ALA A 197 -6.71 -10.05 11.61
CA ALA A 197 -7.21 -8.99 10.74
C ALA A 197 -8.14 -8.03 11.50
N ASP A 198 -8.91 -8.53 12.48
CA ASP A 198 -9.72 -7.67 13.35
C ASP A 198 -8.87 -6.70 14.18
N GLU A 199 -7.60 -7.04 14.45
CA GLU A 199 -6.66 -6.18 15.15
C GLU A 199 -5.86 -5.27 14.20
N ALA A 200 -5.99 -5.43 12.88
CA ALA A 200 -5.23 -4.69 11.88
C ALA A 200 -5.87 -3.33 11.57
N VAL A 201 -5.04 -2.30 11.40
CA VAL A 201 -5.51 -0.99 10.89
C VAL A 201 -5.55 -1.03 9.37
N PHE A 202 -6.69 -0.71 8.77
CA PHE A 202 -6.91 -0.71 7.31
C PHE A 202 -7.51 0.62 6.85
N VAL A 203 -7.50 0.89 5.55
CA VAL A 203 -8.07 2.12 4.97
C VAL A 203 -9.57 1.93 4.81
N LYS A 204 -10.37 2.91 5.24
CA LYS A 204 -11.83 2.92 5.01
C LYS A 204 -12.22 3.81 3.85
N LYS A 205 -11.57 4.98 3.75
CA LYS A 205 -11.89 5.98 2.72
C LYS A 205 -10.65 6.54 2.08
N HIS A 206 -10.76 6.75 0.78
CA HIS A 206 -9.78 7.46 -0.04
C HIS A 206 -10.39 8.77 -0.50
N TYR A 207 -9.65 9.86 -0.36
CA TYR A 207 -10.05 11.19 -0.83
C TYR A 207 -9.25 11.56 -2.07
N TRP A 208 -9.95 11.93 -3.13
CA TRP A 208 -9.38 12.14 -4.46
C TRP A 208 -9.61 13.56 -4.95
N LYS A 209 -8.64 14.06 -5.72
CA LYS A 209 -8.69 15.37 -6.35
C LYS A 209 -8.02 15.33 -7.72
N TRP A 210 -8.64 15.97 -8.70
CA TRP A 210 -8.01 16.27 -9.98
C TRP A 210 -7.09 17.49 -9.85
N ILE A 211 -5.84 17.36 -10.28
CA ILE A 211 -4.88 18.47 -10.30
C ILE A 211 -4.17 18.57 -11.65
N ALA A 212 -3.64 19.76 -11.97
CA ALA A 212 -2.85 19.95 -13.18
C ALA A 212 -1.58 19.10 -13.13
N ALA A 213 -1.18 18.54 -14.28
CA ALA A 213 0.00 17.68 -14.37
C ALA A 213 1.29 18.37 -13.88
N ASP A 214 1.41 19.68 -14.07
CA ASP A 214 2.59 20.47 -13.70
C ASP A 214 2.65 20.81 -12.20
N ASP A 215 1.54 20.67 -11.46
CA ASP A 215 1.49 20.92 -10.02
C ASP A 215 1.99 19.71 -9.19
N HIS A 216 2.29 18.59 -9.85
CA HIS A 216 2.82 17.38 -9.21
C HIS A 216 4.31 17.19 -9.51
N ALA A 217 5.17 17.99 -8.89
CA ALA A 217 6.58 17.65 -8.84
C ALA A 217 6.77 16.38 -7.97
N PRO A 218 7.51 15.35 -8.42
CA PRO A 218 7.88 14.25 -7.55
C PRO A 218 8.87 14.77 -6.50
N HIS A 219 8.49 14.70 -5.23
CA HIS A 219 9.41 14.84 -4.09
C HIS A 219 10.12 13.50 -3.81
#